data_AF-K8MUX7-F1
#
_entry.id   AF-K8MUX7-F1
#
_cell.length_a   1.000
_cell.length_b   1.000
_cell.length_c   1.000
_cell.angle_alpha   90.00
_cell.angle_beta   90.00
_cell.angle_gamma   90.00
#
_symmetry.space_group_name_H-M   'P 1'
#
loop_
_entity.id
_entity.type
_entity.pdbx_description
1 polymer ?
#
loop_
_entity_poly.entity_id
_entity_poly.type
_entity_poly.pdbx_seq_one_letter_code
_entity_poly.pdbx_strand_id
1 'polypeptide(L)'
;MLLPILLGFFTALFALVFALLHLLVSLSELKNGKKTLGIYLLFLGSSLATFSLILYFLLPILALFIWLIGVSLICYGAYWNGKHKENFHLAHHVIRIGIALILTILLALI
;
A
#
# COMPACT_ATOMS: atom_id res chain seq x y z
N MET A 1 19.66 -18.47 11.21
CA MET A 1 19.66 -17.89 9.85
C MET A 1 18.35 -18.13 9.09
N LEU A 2 17.70 -19.30 9.24
CA LEU A 2 16.43 -19.60 8.57
C LEU A 2 15.27 -18.63 8.94
N LEU A 3 15.13 -18.30 10.24
CA LEU A 3 14.06 -17.44 10.74
C LEU A 3 14.03 -16.03 10.11
N PRO A 4 15.13 -15.26 10.05
CA PRO A 4 15.12 -13.93 9.42
C PRO A 4 14.90 -13.99 7.90
N ILE A 5 15.38 -15.03 7.21
CA ILE A 5 15.12 -15.22 5.77
C ILE A 5 13.62 -15.45 5.53
N LEU A 6 13.00 -16.30 6.35
CA LEU A 6 11.56 -16.58 6.27
C LEU A 6 10.72 -15.34 6.56
N LEU A 7 11.11 -14.56 7.59
CA LEU A 7 10.46 -13.30 7.93
C LEU A 7 10.55 -12.29 6.80
N GLY A 8 11.73 -12.17 6.17
CA GLY A 8 11.94 -11.31 5.01
C GLY A 8 11.04 -11.66 3.84
N PHE A 9 11.00 -12.95 3.49
CA PHE A 9 10.18 -13.47 2.39
C PHE A 9 8.68 -13.19 2.62
N PHE A 10 8.15 -13.51 3.80
CA PHE A 10 6.74 -13.27 4.11
C PHE A 10 6.41 -11.78 4.16
N THR A 11 7.30 -10.94 4.68
CA THR A 11 7.08 -9.48 4.71
C THR A 11 6.96 -8.92 3.30
N ALA A 12 7.90 -9.26 2.41
CA ALA A 12 7.85 -8.82 1.01
C ALA A 12 6.59 -9.31 0.31
N LEU A 13 6.17 -10.56 0.56
CA LEU A 13 4.96 -11.13 -0.01
C LEU A 13 3.69 -10.41 0.50
N PHE A 14 3.57 -10.16 1.80
CA PHE A 14 2.43 -9.42 2.35
C PHE A 14 2.40 -7.96 1.89
N ALA A 15 3.56 -7.31 1.79
CA ALA A 15 3.68 -5.96 1.23
C ALA A 15 3.21 -5.91 -0.23
N LEU A 16 3.61 -6.90 -1.04
CA LEU A 16 3.19 -7.00 -2.42
C LEU A 16 1.69 -7.24 -2.55
N VAL A 17 1.13 -8.18 -1.78
CA VAL A 17 -0.32 -8.45 -1.75
C VAL A 17 -1.09 -7.20 -1.34
N PHE A 18 -0.63 -6.48 -0.31
CA PHE A 18 -1.24 -5.23 0.13
C PHE A 18 -1.28 -4.18 -1.01
N ALA A 19 -0.16 -3.95 -1.69
CA ALA A 19 -0.10 -3.01 -2.80
C ALA A 19 -1.00 -3.43 -3.98
N LEU A 20 -0.94 -4.70 -4.39
CA LEU A 20 -1.72 -5.22 -5.50
C LEU A 20 -3.23 -5.19 -5.23
N LEU A 21 -3.69 -5.54 -4.03
CA LEU A 21 -5.12 -5.47 -3.70
C LEU A 21 -5.67 -4.05 -3.89
N HIS A 22 -4.93 -3.02 -3.46
CA HIS A 22 -5.34 -1.63 -3.64
C HIS A 22 -5.26 -1.18 -5.11
N LEU A 23 -4.27 -1.69 -5.85
CA LEU A 23 -4.16 -1.46 -7.29
C LEU A 23 -5.37 -2.05 -8.03
N LEU A 24 -5.74 -3.30 -7.77
CA LEU A 24 -6.91 -3.95 -8.37
C LEU A 24 -8.20 -3.19 -8.05
N VAL A 25 -8.40 -2.76 -6.80
CA VAL A 25 -9.58 -1.97 -6.40
C VAL A 25 -9.64 -0.66 -7.17
N SER A 26 -8.53 0.08 -7.23
CA SER A 26 -8.49 1.36 -7.94
C SER A 26 -8.69 1.21 -9.45
N LEU A 27 -8.09 0.18 -10.06
CA LEU A 27 -8.25 -0.15 -11.48
C LEU A 27 -9.69 -0.56 -11.82
N SER A 28 -10.32 -1.36 -10.98
CA SER A 28 -11.72 -1.76 -11.15
C SER A 28 -12.63 -0.54 -11.12
N GLU A 29 -12.44 0.36 -10.15
CA GLU A 29 -13.21 1.60 -10.05
C GLU A 29 -12.96 2.56 -11.22
N LEU A 30 -11.70 2.69 -11.68
CA LEU A 30 -11.35 3.46 -12.88
C LEU A 30 -11.99 2.88 -14.14
N LYS A 31 -11.99 1.54 -14.30
CA LYS A 31 -12.65 0.85 -15.42
C LYS A 31 -14.15 1.05 -15.40
N ASN A 32 -14.76 1.14 -14.21
CA ASN A 32 -16.17 1.48 -14.02
C ASN A 32 -16.47 2.99 -14.19
N GLY A 33 -15.49 3.79 -14.65
CA GLY A 33 -15.66 5.21 -14.94
C GLY A 33 -15.59 6.13 -13.72
N LYS A 34 -15.30 5.62 -12.52
CA LYS A 34 -15.21 6.45 -11.32
C LYS A 34 -13.87 7.17 -11.26
N LYS A 35 -13.91 8.49 -11.41
CA LYS A 35 -12.74 9.38 -11.45
C LYS A 35 -12.70 10.30 -10.24
N THR A 36 -12.77 9.73 -9.04
CA THR A 36 -12.63 10.52 -7.79
C THR A 36 -11.16 10.69 -7.45
N LEU A 37 -10.83 11.80 -6.78
CA LEU A 37 -9.47 12.06 -6.27
C LEU A 37 -8.96 10.89 -5.41
N GLY A 38 -9.83 10.30 -4.58
CA GLY A 38 -9.49 9.14 -3.76
C GLY A 38 -9.07 7.91 -4.56
N ILE A 39 -9.74 7.61 -5.68
CA ILE A 39 -9.36 6.50 -6.57
C ILE A 39 -8.03 6.78 -7.28
N TYR A 40 -7.79 8.01 -7.75
CA TYR A 40 -6.49 8.37 -8.35
C TYR A 40 -5.33 8.26 -7.37
N LEU A 41 -5.51 8.72 -6.13
CA LEU A 41 -4.51 8.55 -5.07
C LEU A 41 -4.27 7.08 -4.75
N LEU A 42 -5.33 6.27 -4.71
CA LEU A 42 -5.24 4.83 -4.46
C LEU A 42 -4.43 4.14 -5.57
N PHE A 43 -4.70 4.50 -6.84
CA PHE A 43 -4.00 3.99 -8.00
C PHE A 43 -2.52 4.40 -8.01
N LEU A 44 -2.23 5.69 -7.80
CA LEU A 44 -0.87 6.21 -7.80
C LEU A 44 -0.07 5.63 -6.64
N GLY A 45 -0.64 5.62 -5.44
CA GLY A 45 0.01 5.09 -4.24
C GLY A 45 0.30 3.60 -4.33
N SER A 46 -0.65 2.81 -4.83
CA SER A 46 -0.46 1.37 -5.02
C SER A 46 0.54 1.02 -6.13
N SER A 47 0.57 1.81 -7.21
CA SER A 47 1.60 1.69 -8.25
C SER A 47 2.99 2.00 -7.69
N LEU A 48 3.11 3.08 -6.91
CA LEU A 48 4.36 3.52 -6.30
C LEU A 48 4.86 2.51 -5.26
N ALA A 49 3.96 1.97 -4.43
CA ALA A 49 4.28 0.91 -3.46
C ALA A 49 4.73 -0.40 -4.15
N THR A 50 4.08 -0.78 -5.26
CA THR A 50 4.49 -1.96 -6.04
C THR A 50 5.88 -1.75 -6.67
N PHE A 51 6.09 -0.57 -7.27
CA PHE A 51 7.38 -0.22 -7.87
C PHE A 51 8.50 -0.16 -6.83
N SER A 52 8.20 0.34 -5.64
CA SER A 52 9.13 0.33 -4.50
C SER A 52 9.65 -1.08 -4.18
N LEU A 53 8.79 -2.09 -4.16
CA LEU A 53 9.19 -3.46 -3.82
C LEU A 53 10.13 -4.05 -4.89
N ILE A 54 9.94 -3.69 -6.15
CA ILE A 54 10.86 -4.06 -7.24
C ILE A 54 12.22 -3.38 -7.02
N LEU A 55 12.23 -2.10 -6.67
CA LEU A 55 13.45 -1.34 -6.40
C LEU A 55 14.17 -1.77 -5.11
N TYR A 56 13.47 -2.41 -4.17
CA TYR A 56 14.02 -2.82 -2.88
C TYR A 56 15.29 -3.68 -3.01
N PHE A 57 15.34 -4.55 -4.03
CA PHE A 57 16.49 -5.41 -4.30
C PHE A 57 17.73 -4.66 -4.83
N LEU A 58 17.56 -3.46 -5.40
CA LEU A 58 18.65 -2.68 -5.98
C LEU A 58 19.07 -1.52 -5.08
N LEU A 59 18.10 -0.79 -4.51
CA LEU A 59 18.29 0.43 -3.74
C LEU A 59 17.33 0.43 -2.52
N PRO A 60 17.62 -0.33 -1.46
CA PRO A 60 16.68 -0.56 -0.35
C PRO A 60 16.28 0.74 0.37
N ILE A 61 17.21 1.66 0.60
CA ILE A 61 16.93 2.95 1.26
C ILE A 61 15.98 3.80 0.41
N LEU A 62 16.24 3.93 -0.89
CA LEU A 62 15.39 4.72 -1.79
C LEU A 62 14.01 4.08 -1.94
N ALA A 63 13.97 2.74 -2.03
CA ALA A 63 12.73 1.98 -2.01
C ALA A 63 11.91 2.30 -0.76
N LEU A 64 12.49 2.28 0.45
CA LEU A 64 11.73 2.59 1.67
C LEU A 64 11.05 3.97 1.64
N PHE A 65 11.70 4.99 1.08
CA PHE A 65 11.06 6.31 0.91
C PHE A 65 9.89 6.26 -0.09
N ILE A 66 10.08 5.58 -1.23
CA ILE A 66 9.05 5.40 -2.24
C ILE A 66 7.87 4.60 -1.67
N TRP A 67 8.15 3.55 -0.90
CA TRP A 67 7.17 2.76 -0.16
C TRP A 67 6.35 3.66 0.76
N LEU A 68 6.99 4.40 1.66
CA LEU A 68 6.32 5.32 2.60
C LEU A 68 5.37 6.29 1.91
N ILE A 69 5.80 6.89 0.80
CA ILE A 69 4.94 7.77 -0.01
C ILE A 69 3.76 6.98 -0.58
N GLY A 70 4.03 5.79 -1.14
CA GLY A 70 3.01 4.90 -1.69
C GLY A 70 1.93 4.49 -0.69
N VAL A 71 2.31 3.97 0.49
CA VAL A 71 1.35 3.55 1.54
C VAL A 71 0.59 4.75 2.12
N SER A 72 1.24 5.92 2.22
CA SER A 72 0.57 7.15 2.67
C SER A 72 -0.52 7.58 1.68
N LEU A 73 -0.22 7.57 0.37
CA LEU A 73 -1.18 7.85 -0.69
C LEU A 73 -2.33 6.84 -0.73
N ILE A 74 -2.04 5.55 -0.51
CA ILE A 74 -3.07 4.50 -0.40
C ILE A 74 -4.01 4.77 0.78
N CYS A 75 -3.46 5.04 1.96
CA CYS A 75 -4.28 5.29 3.16
C CYS A 75 -5.12 6.56 3.01
N TYR A 76 -4.52 7.64 2.48
CA TYR A 76 -5.20 8.91 2.27
C TYR A 76 -6.27 8.82 1.18
N GLY A 77 -5.95 8.19 0.03
CA GLY A 77 -6.89 7.97 -1.06
C GLY A 77 -8.09 7.14 -0.64
N ALA A 78 -7.86 6.11 0.18
CA ALA A 78 -8.91 5.30 0.76
C ALA A 78 -9.81 6.07 1.71
N TYR A 79 -9.21 6.82 2.63
CA TYR A 79 -9.93 7.66 3.58
C TYR A 79 -10.82 8.66 2.85
N TRP A 80 -10.27 9.33 1.83
CA TRP A 80 -11.00 10.30 1.01
C TRP A 80 -12.15 9.64 0.24
N ASN A 81 -11.91 8.47 -0.36
CA ASN A 81 -12.94 7.72 -1.09
C ASN A 81 -14.06 7.20 -0.16
N GLY A 82 -13.72 6.78 1.06
CA GLY A 82 -14.69 6.36 2.07
C GLY A 82 -15.56 7.52 2.57
N LYS A 83 -14.95 8.68 2.82
CA LYS A 83 -15.65 9.91 3.22
C LYS A 83 -16.63 10.38 2.14
N HIS A 84 -16.24 10.31 0.87
CA HIS A 84 -17.07 10.80 -0.24
C HIS A 84 -18.24 9.87 -0.60
N LYS A 85 -18.18 8.58 -0.23
CA LYS A 85 -19.23 7.59 -0.48
C LYS A 85 -20.19 7.38 0.70
N GLU A 86 -20.06 8.15 1.78
CA GLU A 86 -20.77 8.00 3.08
C GLU A 86 -20.65 6.62 3.77
N ASN A 87 -20.06 5.61 3.12
CA ASN A 87 -19.74 4.29 3.66
C ASN A 87 -18.40 4.29 4.42
N PHE A 88 -18.27 5.18 5.40
CA PHE A 88 -17.04 5.34 6.17
C PHE A 88 -17.01 4.41 7.39
N HIS A 89 -16.42 3.23 7.24
CA HIS A 89 -16.10 2.36 8.38
C HIS A 89 -14.73 2.70 8.96
N LEU A 90 -14.72 3.51 10.02
CA LEU A 90 -13.50 3.97 10.69
C LEU A 90 -12.58 2.81 11.11
N ALA A 91 -13.16 1.69 11.58
CA ALA A 91 -12.42 0.48 11.94
C ALA A 91 -11.59 -0.08 10.77
N HIS A 92 -12.13 -0.10 9.56
CA HIS A 92 -11.42 -0.61 8.38
C HIS A 92 -10.24 0.29 7.97
N HIS A 93 -10.37 1.61 8.16
CA HIS A 93 -9.27 2.54 7.92
C HIS A 93 -8.16 2.42 8.98
N VAL A 94 -8.52 2.22 10.25
CA VAL A 94 -7.54 1.97 11.32
C VAL A 94 -6.77 0.67 11.07
N ILE A 95 -7.46 -0.41 10.69
CA ILE A 95 -6.81 -1.68 10.35
C ILE A 95 -5.84 -1.49 9.16
N ARG A 96 -6.24 -0.73 8.13
CA ARG A 96 -5.38 -0.43 6.98
C ARG A 96 -4.10 0.30 7.38
N ILE A 97 -4.21 1.33 8.21
CA ILE A 97 -3.06 2.08 8.73
C ILE A 97 -2.17 1.19 9.59
N GLY A 98 -2.77 0.35 10.45
CA GLY A 98 -2.04 -0.61 11.27
C GLY A 98 -1.21 -1.59 10.43
N ILE A 99 -1.83 -2.19 9.40
CA ILE A 99 -1.13 -3.09 8.47
C ILE A 99 -0.01 -2.35 7.73
N ALA A 100 -0.27 -1.14 7.23
CA ALA A 100 0.72 -0.33 6.54
C ALA A 100 1.93 -0.01 7.43
N LEU A 101 1.72 0.33 8.70
CA LEU A 101 2.79 0.58 9.67
C LEU A 101 3.59 -0.67 9.97
N ILE A 102 2.93 -1.80 10.26
CA ILE A 102 3.61 -3.08 10.53
C ILE A 102 4.48 -3.48 9.35
N LEU A 103 3.95 -3.45 8.12
CA LEU A 103 4.72 -3.78 6.92
C LEU A 103 5.90 -2.85 6.71
N THR A 104 5.72 -1.55 6.95
CA THR A 104 6.79 -0.54 6.81
C THR A 104 7.91 -0.78 7.82
N ILE A 105 7.57 -1.05 9.09
CA ILE A 105 8.56 -1.34 10.13
C ILE A 105 9.31 -2.62 9.80
N LEU A 106 8.59 -3.69 9.40
CA LEU A 106 9.22 -4.94 9.02
C LEU A 106 10.17 -4.75 7.83
N LEU A 107 9.73 -4.06 6.76
CA LEU A 107 10.58 -3.71 5.62
C LEU A 107 11.81 -2.91 6.04
N ALA A 108 11.69 -1.96 6.98
CA ALA A 108 12.83 -1.19 7.44
C ALA A 108 13.84 -2.01 8.30
N LEU A 109 13.40 -3.13 8.87
CA LEU A 109 14.22 -4.00 9.74
C LEU A 109 14.90 -5.16 8.99
N ILE A 110 14.53 -5.42 7.72
CA ILE A 110 15.07 -6.51 6.87
C ILE A 110 16.18 -5.98 5.98
#